data_AF-A0A6J5ISZ5-F1
#
_entry.id   AF-A0A6J5ISZ5-F1
#
_cell.length_a   1.000
_cell.length_b   1.000
_cell.length_c   1.000
_cell.angle_alpha   90.00
_cell.angle_beta   90.00
_cell.angle_gamma   90.00
#
_symmetry.space_group_name_H-M   'P 1'
#
loop_
_entity.id
_entity.type
_entity.pdbx_description
1 polymer ?
#
loop_
_entity_poly.entity_id
_entity_poly.type
_entity_poly.pdbx_seq_one_letter_code
_entity_poly.pdbx_strand_id
1 'polypeptide(L)'
;MTVSPDVNTVADLRGETVAAPFWYSVHNVVLQDILRAQGLAPVLKHSGLPGPKEVNLVVIAPSDMPPSLASKKIVGCIVAEPFNAAAEQLNVGKILRFTGDV
;
A
#
# COMPACT_ATOMS: atom_id res chain seq x y z
N MET A 1 4.80 -0.11 6.02
CA MET A 1 3.70 0.22 5.10
C MET A 1 2.70 1.09 5.84
N THR A 2 2.24 2.12 5.15
CA THR A 2 1.25 3.07 5.63
C THR A 2 -0.06 2.80 4.92
N VAL A 3 -1.16 2.81 5.65
CA VAL A 3 -2.51 2.49 5.13
C VAL A 3 -3.51 3.54 5.57
N SER A 4 -4.66 3.62 4.90
CA SER A 4 -5.76 4.46 5.34
C SER A 4 -6.20 4.12 6.78
N PRO A 5 -6.68 5.11 7.57
CA PRO A 5 -6.96 4.91 9.00
C PRO A 5 -7.95 3.77 9.32
N ASP A 6 -8.83 3.44 8.38
CA ASP A 6 -9.86 2.41 8.48
C ASP A 6 -9.36 0.97 8.26
N VAL A 7 -8.16 0.78 7.70
CA VAL A 7 -7.53 -0.54 7.50
C VAL A 7 -6.92 -1.02 8.81
N ASN A 8 -7.30 -2.20 9.31
CA ASN A 8 -6.78 -2.70 10.59
C ASN A 8 -5.87 -3.91 10.44
N THR A 9 -6.00 -4.63 9.33
CA THR A 9 -5.21 -5.82 9.02
C THR A 9 -4.80 -5.81 7.55
N VAL A 10 -3.76 -6.57 7.21
CA VAL A 10 -3.34 -6.75 5.81
C VAL A 10 -4.45 -7.40 4.97
N ALA A 11 -5.30 -8.23 5.58
CA ALA A 11 -6.44 -8.86 4.90
C ALA A 11 -7.51 -7.85 4.44
N ASP A 12 -7.54 -6.64 5.02
CA ASP A 12 -8.46 -5.57 4.60
C ASP A 12 -8.03 -4.93 3.27
N LEU A 13 -6.82 -5.22 2.77
CA LEU A 13 -6.34 -4.75 1.47
C LEU A 13 -6.92 -5.55 0.28
N ARG A 14 -7.72 -6.59 0.55
CA ARG A 14 -8.34 -7.40 -0.50
C ARG A 14 -9.27 -6.53 -1.35
N GLY A 15 -9.20 -6.64 -2.67
CA GLY A 15 -10.00 -5.81 -3.57
C GLY A 15 -9.50 -4.37 -3.71
N GLU A 16 -8.42 -3.99 -3.01
CA GLU A 16 -7.95 -2.61 -2.95
C GLU A 16 -6.72 -2.35 -3.82
N THR A 17 -6.34 -1.07 -3.91
CA THR A 17 -5.13 -0.62 -4.61
C THR A 17 -4.07 -0.11 -3.63
N VAL A 18 -2.83 -0.59 -3.78
CA VAL A 18 -1.68 -0.24 -2.94
C VAL A 18 -0.52 0.26 -3.79
N ALA A 19 0.17 1.29 -3.32
CA ALA A 19 1.28 1.91 -4.02
C ALA A 19 2.66 1.41 -3.57
N ALA A 20 3.58 1.34 -4.52
CA ALA A 20 5.02 1.19 -4.29
C ALA A 20 5.79 2.25 -5.12
N PRO A 21 7.03 2.63 -4.73
CA PRO A 21 7.76 3.69 -5.41
C PRO A 21 8.30 3.25 -6.78
N PHE A 22 8.56 1.95 -6.95
CA PHE A 22 9.10 1.40 -8.19
C PHE A 22 8.89 -0.11 -8.27
N TRP A 23 8.78 -0.66 -9.49
CA TRP A 23 8.54 -2.10 -9.70
C TRP A 23 9.63 -2.99 -9.14
N TYR A 24 10.90 -2.65 -9.39
CA TYR A 24 12.04 -3.44 -8.94
C TYR A 24 12.58 -2.97 -7.58
N SER A 25 11.77 -2.27 -6.79
CA SER A 25 12.18 -1.81 -5.46
C SER A 25 12.06 -2.92 -4.41
N VAL A 26 12.92 -2.86 -3.39
CA VAL A 26 12.79 -3.69 -2.19
C VAL A 26 11.43 -3.52 -1.52
N HIS A 27 10.86 -2.31 -1.57
CA HIS A 27 9.52 -2.01 -1.07
C HIS A 27 8.47 -2.91 -1.74
N ASN A 28 8.50 -3.05 -3.07
CA ASN A 28 7.57 -3.91 -3.78
C ASN A 28 7.79 -5.39 -3.44
N VAL A 29 9.04 -5.85 -3.33
CA VAL A 29 9.35 -7.24 -2.95
C VAL A 29 8.76 -7.57 -1.58
N VAL A 30 9.04 -6.73 -0.57
CA VAL A 30 8.53 -6.92 0.79
C VAL A 30 7.01 -6.80 0.85
N LEU A 31 6.41 -5.84 0.14
CA LEU A 31 4.95 -5.72 0.07
C LEU A 31 4.30 -7.00 -0.47
N GLN A 32 4.84 -7.55 -1.56
CA GLN A 32 4.28 -8.78 -2.12
C GLN A 32 4.45 -9.97 -1.18
N ASP A 33 5.54 -10.03 -0.42
CA ASP A 33 5.73 -11.06 0.61
C ASP A 33 4.68 -10.96 1.72
N ILE A 34 4.48 -9.75 2.28
CA ILE A 34 3.43 -9.46 3.27
C ILE A 34 2.04 -9.88 2.76
N LEU A 35 1.70 -9.52 1.52
CA LEU A 35 0.40 -9.85 0.91
C LEU A 35 0.23 -11.37 0.74
N ARG A 36 1.24 -12.06 0.20
CA ARG A 36 1.20 -13.51 -0.03
C ARG A 36 1.12 -14.29 1.28
N ALA A 37 1.80 -13.83 2.33
CA ALA A 37 1.72 -14.41 3.68
C ALA A 37 0.29 -14.36 4.27
N GLN A 38 -0.59 -13.53 3.70
CA GLN A 38 -2.01 -13.44 4.06
C GLN A 38 -2.95 -14.08 3.03
N GLY A 39 -2.40 -14.83 2.06
CA GLY A 39 -3.16 -15.48 1.00
C GLY A 39 -3.75 -14.51 -0.02
N LEU A 40 -3.23 -13.28 -0.10
CA LEU A 40 -3.61 -12.28 -1.10
C LEU A 40 -2.73 -12.37 -2.35
N ALA A 41 -3.33 -12.08 -3.50
CA ALA A 41 -2.67 -12.11 -4.80
C ALA A 41 -2.32 -10.68 -5.27
N PRO A 42 -1.06 -10.25 -5.24
CA PRO A 42 -0.67 -8.99 -5.85
C PRO A 42 -0.83 -9.08 -7.38
N VAL A 43 -1.54 -8.12 -7.97
CA VAL A 43 -1.80 -8.06 -9.42
C VAL A 43 -1.45 -6.71 -10.02
N LEU A 44 -1.32 -6.69 -11.34
CA LEU A 44 -0.98 -5.53 -12.17
C LEU A 44 -2.14 -5.22 -13.11
N LYS A 45 -3.21 -4.65 -12.59
CA LYS A 45 -4.40 -4.32 -13.39
C LYS A 45 -4.32 -2.87 -13.85
N HIS A 46 -4.36 -2.70 -15.18
CA HIS A 46 -4.39 -1.40 -15.84
C HIS A 46 -5.83 -0.91 -16.04
N SER A 47 -6.82 -1.81 -15.90
CA SER A 47 -8.24 -1.51 -15.98
C SER A 47 -9.04 -2.55 -15.18
N GLY A 48 -10.23 -2.14 -14.72
CA GLY A 48 -11.12 -2.98 -13.91
C GLY A 48 -10.72 -3.04 -12.43
N LEU A 49 -11.65 -3.55 -11.61
CA LEU A 49 -11.43 -3.72 -10.17
C LEU A 49 -10.61 -4.99 -9.87
N PRO A 50 -9.85 -5.02 -8.77
CA PRO A 50 -9.21 -6.23 -8.29
C PRO A 50 -10.27 -7.26 -7.89
N GLY A 51 -9.97 -8.54 -8.08
CA GLY A 51 -10.82 -9.63 -7.63
C GLY A 51 -10.86 -9.75 -6.09
N PRO A 52 -11.69 -10.64 -5.53
CA PRO A 52 -11.96 -10.72 -4.09
C PRO A 52 -10.75 -11.04 -3.19
N LYS A 53 -9.67 -11.57 -3.76
CA LYS A 53 -8.40 -11.87 -3.07
C LYS A 53 -7.21 -11.14 -3.69
N GLU A 54 -7.46 -10.28 -4.66
CA GLU A 54 -6.41 -9.58 -5.37
C GLU A 54 -6.15 -8.23 -4.72
N VAL A 55 -4.91 -7.77 -4.78
CA VAL A 55 -4.52 -6.41 -4.43
C VAL A 55 -3.82 -5.81 -5.63
N ASN A 56 -4.36 -4.72 -6.16
CA ASN A 56 -3.76 -4.07 -7.31
C ASN A 56 -2.56 -3.23 -6.87
N LEU A 57 -1.41 -3.50 -7.46
CA LEU A 57 -0.20 -2.74 -7.20
C LEU A 57 -0.07 -1.65 -8.26
N VAL A 58 0.25 -0.44 -7.81
CA VAL A 58 0.52 0.71 -8.69
C VAL A 58 1.85 1.34 -8.33
N VAL A 59 2.53 1.89 -9.33
CA VAL A 59 3.73 2.68 -9.12
C VAL A 59 3.36 4.16 -9.16
N ILE A 60 3.61 4.86 -8.06
CA ILE A 60 3.47 6.32 -7.97
C ILE A 60 4.70 6.89 -7.25
N ALA A 61 5.02 8.16 -7.53
CA ALA A 61 6.14 8.81 -6.87
C ALA A 61 5.89 8.92 -5.36
N PRO A 62 6.92 8.77 -4.50
CA PRO A 62 6.78 8.91 -3.05
C PRO A 62 6.06 10.19 -2.58
N SER A 63 6.35 11.32 -3.23
CA SER A 63 5.70 12.62 -2.96
C SER A 63 4.19 12.60 -3.19
N ASP A 64 3.71 11.73 -4.08
CA ASP A 64 2.32 11.64 -4.49
C ASP A 64 1.54 10.64 -3.63
N MET A 65 2.21 9.86 -2.77
CA MET A 65 1.55 8.84 -1.94
C MET A 65 0.65 9.45 -0.85
N PRO A 66 1.09 10.43 -0.03
CA PRO A 66 0.20 11.07 0.94
C PRO A 66 -1.07 11.69 0.32
N PRO A 67 -1.01 12.50 -0.76
CA PRO A 67 -2.23 13.02 -1.39
C PRO A 67 -3.08 11.93 -2.06
N SER A 68 -2.48 10.83 -2.52
CA SER A 68 -3.23 9.68 -3.06
C SER A 68 -4.00 8.91 -1.97
N LEU A 69 -3.43 8.79 -0.77
CA LEU A 69 -4.13 8.28 0.42
C LEU A 69 -5.27 9.23 0.83
N ALA A 70 -4.99 10.54 0.87
CA ALA A 70 -5.98 11.57 1.22
C ALA A 70 -7.21 11.55 0.30
N SER A 71 -6.98 11.34 -1.01
CA SER A 71 -8.03 11.25 -2.03
C SER A 71 -8.64 9.85 -2.17
N LYS A 72 -8.20 8.87 -1.37
CA LYS A 72 -8.65 7.46 -1.40
C LYS A 72 -8.47 6.78 -2.77
N LYS A 73 -7.50 7.26 -3.56
CA LYS A 73 -7.12 6.59 -4.83
C LYS A 73 -6.33 5.32 -4.57
N ILE A 74 -5.64 5.27 -3.46
CA ILE A 74 -4.97 4.09 -2.91
C ILE A 74 -5.39 3.96 -1.45
N VAL A 75 -5.41 2.71 -0.96
CA VAL A 75 -5.73 2.39 0.44
C VAL A 75 -4.47 2.13 1.26
N GLY A 76 -3.33 1.97 0.60
CA GLY A 76 -2.03 1.87 1.27
C GLY A 76 -0.85 2.17 0.36
N CYS A 77 0.30 2.36 0.97
CA CYS A 77 1.59 2.45 0.30
C CYS A 77 2.72 1.85 1.14
N ILE A 78 3.81 1.45 0.48
CA ILE A 78 5.06 1.10 1.13
C ILE A 78 6.16 2.03 0.65
N VAL A 79 6.73 2.81 1.57
CA VAL A 79 7.71 3.84 1.24
C VAL A 79 8.57 4.14 2.48
N ALA A 80 9.74 4.73 2.25
CA ALA A 80 10.60 5.23 3.32
C ALA A 80 10.11 6.57 3.89
N GLU A 81 10.68 6.99 5.01
CA GLU A 81 10.53 8.36 5.51
C GLU A 81 11.04 9.40 4.49
N PRO A 82 10.51 10.63 4.49
CA PRO A 82 9.56 11.21 5.46
C PRO A 82 8.08 11.04 5.07
N PHE A 83 7.76 10.24 4.06
CA PHE A 83 6.42 10.21 3.48
C PHE A 83 5.39 9.48 4.36
N ASN A 84 5.82 8.51 5.17
CA ASN A 84 4.93 7.89 6.15
C ASN A 84 4.55 8.89 7.24
N ALA A 85 5.56 9.57 7.83
CA ALA A 85 5.32 10.62 8.81
C ALA A 85 4.41 11.74 8.27
N ALA A 86 4.57 12.13 6.99
CA ALA A 86 3.69 13.10 6.35
C ALA A 86 2.23 12.61 6.28
N ALA A 87 2.00 11.34 5.94
CA ALA A 87 0.65 10.77 5.90
C ALA A 87 0.00 10.70 7.29
N GLU A 88 0.77 10.40 8.33
CA GLU A 88 0.30 10.40 9.73
C GLU A 88 -0.02 11.81 10.21
N GLN A 89 0.86 12.79 9.96
CA GLN A 89 0.63 14.20 10.36
C GLN A 89 -0.63 14.79 9.71
N LEU A 90 -0.92 14.40 8.47
CA LEU A 90 -2.13 14.81 7.76
C LEU A 90 -3.38 14.02 8.16
N ASN A 91 -3.25 12.99 9.02
CA ASN A 91 -4.31 12.04 9.39
C ASN A 91 -4.93 11.30 8.19
N VAL A 92 -4.16 11.13 7.12
CA VAL A 92 -4.60 10.43 5.89
C VAL A 92 -4.07 9.01 5.81
N GLY A 93 -3.15 8.63 6.71
CA GLY A 93 -2.69 7.27 6.88
C GLY A 93 -2.18 6.98 8.28
N LYS A 94 -1.99 5.71 8.57
CA LYS A 94 -1.37 5.18 9.79
C LYS A 94 -0.36 4.09 9.43
N ILE A 95 0.67 3.90 10.24
CA ILE A 95 1.54 2.74 10.08
C ILE A 95 0.76 1.46 10.42
N LEU A 96 0.64 0.54 9.46
CA LEU A 96 0.09 -0.80 9.72
C LEU A 96 1.18 -1.77 10.20
N ARG A 97 2.38 -1.66 9.61
CA ARG A 97 3.49 -2.58 9.85
C ARG A 97 4.81 -1.97 9.42
N PHE A 98 5.92 -2.22 10.11
CA PHE A 98 7.23 -1.80 9.64
C PHE A 98 7.84 -2.84 8.70
N THR A 99 8.65 -2.37 7.75
CA THR A 99 9.39 -3.26 6.84
C THR A 99 10.34 -4.18 7.60
N GLY A 100 10.86 -3.74 8.75
CA GLY A 100 11.73 -4.56 9.62
C GLY A 100 11.02 -5.66 10.42
N ASP A 101 9.67 -5.71 10.39
CA ASP A 101 8.88 -6.75 11.06
C ASP A 101 8.58 -7.95 10.12
N VAL A 102 9.26 -8.01 8.97
CA VAL A 102 9.13 -9.04 7.93
C VAL A 102 10.45 -9.80 7.87
#